data_AF-A0A095X677-F1
#
_entry.id   AF-A0A095X677-F1
#
_cell.length_a   1.000
_cell.length_b   1.000
_cell.length_c   1.000
_cell.angle_alpha   90.00
_cell.angle_beta   90.00
_cell.angle_gamma   90.00
#
_symmetry.space_group_name_H-M   'P 1'
#
loop_
_entity.id
_entity.type
_entity.pdbx_description
1 polymer ?
#
loop_
_entity_poly.entity_id
_entity_poly.type
_entity_poly.pdbx_seq_one_letter_code
_entity_poly.pdbx_strand_id
1 'polypeptide(L)'
;MKKSDRSLGLVDFMIDLYYDKHKDEDHERAGLKAYAAKRLALCPHGDDKPFCSSCKIHCYDKNHRTMIKKVMKYAGPRMIFYAPGVALRHLLENIRRN
;
A
#
# COMPACT_ATOMS: atom_id res chain seq x y z
N MET A 1 12.92 -14.74 -2.10
CA MET A 1 12.21 -13.46 -1.96
C MET A 1 10.76 -13.74 -1.58
N LYS A 2 10.39 -13.52 -0.31
CA LYS A 2 9.06 -13.83 0.23
C LYS A 2 8.00 -12.93 -0.43
N LYS A 3 6.73 -13.36 -0.50
CA LYS A 3 5.64 -12.53 -1.06
C LYS A 3 5.46 -11.24 -0.24
N SER A 4 5.77 -11.30 1.04
CA SER A 4 5.85 -10.16 1.97
C SER A 4 6.78 -9.05 1.47
N ASP A 5 7.99 -9.42 1.00
CA ASP A 5 9.03 -8.46 0.57
C ASP A 5 8.57 -7.64 -0.65
N ARG A 6 7.86 -8.28 -1.59
CA ARG A 6 7.32 -7.62 -2.78
C ARG A 6 6.23 -6.62 -2.44
N SER A 7 5.40 -6.96 -1.44
CA SER A 7 4.35 -6.07 -0.96
C SER A 7 4.90 -4.89 -0.16
N LEU A 8 6.01 -5.09 0.56
CA LEU A 8 6.69 -4.01 1.27
C LEU A 8 7.31 -3.02 0.30
N GLY A 9 8.03 -3.50 -0.72
CA GLY A 9 8.61 -2.63 -1.75
C GLY A 9 7.57 -1.79 -2.49
N LEU A 10 6.35 -2.33 -2.68
CA LEU A 10 5.27 -1.57 -3.29
C LEU A 10 4.77 -0.43 -2.39
N VAL A 11 4.47 -0.72 -1.12
CA VAL A 11 3.98 0.31 -0.18
C VAL A 11 5.05 1.38 0.04
N ASP A 12 6.32 0.98 0.13
CA ASP A 12 7.45 1.89 0.26
C ASP A 12 7.55 2.87 -0.92
N PHE A 13 7.44 2.35 -2.14
CA PHE A 13 7.41 3.14 -3.36
C PHE A 13 6.21 4.10 -3.42
N MET A 14 5.03 3.64 -2.97
CA MET A 14 3.84 4.51 -2.92
C MET A 14 4.03 5.67 -1.94
N ILE A 15 4.68 5.41 -0.79
CA ILE A 15 5.01 6.44 0.20
C ILE A 15 6.00 7.45 -0.42
N ASP A 16 7.03 6.97 -1.11
CA ASP A 16 8.00 7.83 -1.79
C ASP A 16 7.32 8.76 -2.80
N LEU A 17 6.47 8.21 -3.66
CA LEU A 17 5.75 8.98 -4.67
C LEU A 17 4.89 10.09 -4.06
N TYR A 18 4.30 9.87 -2.89
CA TYR A 18 3.48 10.87 -2.20
C TYR A 18 4.34 12.02 -1.66
N TYR A 19 5.41 11.71 -0.93
CA TYR A 19 6.25 12.72 -0.28
C TYR A 19 7.16 13.47 -1.27
N ASP A 20 7.55 12.85 -2.38
CA ASP A 20 8.26 13.55 -3.46
C ASP A 20 7.44 14.73 -4.02
N LYS A 21 6.11 14.66 -3.94
CA LYS A 21 5.20 15.78 -4.27
C LYS A 21 4.88 16.67 -3.07
N HIS A 22 4.89 16.15 -1.85
CA HIS A 22 4.55 16.86 -0.60
C HIS A 22 5.80 17.03 0.27
N LYS A 23 6.78 17.79 -0.24
CA LYS A 23 8.07 17.97 0.42
C LYS A 23 7.98 18.65 1.78
N ASP A 24 6.95 19.48 1.98
CA ASP A 24 6.70 20.17 3.26
C ASP A 24 6.41 19.19 4.41
N GLU A 25 5.91 18.00 4.11
CA GLU A 25 5.55 16.94 5.08
C GLU A 25 6.58 15.80 5.12
N ASP A 26 7.71 15.89 4.40
CA ASP A 26 8.68 14.80 4.19
C ASP A 26 9.32 14.28 5.50
N HIS A 27 9.28 15.07 6.58
CA HIS A 27 9.72 14.67 7.91
C HIS A 27 8.98 13.43 8.46
N GLU A 28 7.74 13.17 8.02
CA GLU A 28 6.97 11.98 8.43
C GLU A 28 7.26 10.74 7.58
N ARG A 29 7.94 10.87 6.43
CA ARG A 29 8.18 9.79 5.46
C ARG A 29 8.88 8.60 6.08
N ALA A 30 10.02 8.84 6.75
CA ALA A 30 10.81 7.79 7.36
C ALA A 30 10.02 7.03 8.44
N GLY A 31 9.25 7.76 9.25
CA GLY A 31 8.39 7.18 10.29
C GLY A 31 7.29 6.30 9.70
N LEU A 32 6.62 6.77 8.66
CA LEU A 32 5.54 6.02 8.00
C LEU A 32 6.07 4.75 7.32
N LYS A 33 7.24 4.81 6.67
CA LYS A 33 7.92 3.65 6.08
C LYS A 33 8.31 2.61 7.12
N ALA A 34 8.99 3.03 8.18
CA ALA A 34 9.41 2.15 9.27
C ALA A 34 8.20 1.49 9.94
N TYR A 35 7.11 2.25 10.13
CA TYR A 35 5.86 1.71 10.67
C TYR A 35 5.22 0.68 9.75
N ALA A 36 5.10 0.97 8.45
CA ALA A 36 4.57 0.03 7.47
C ALA A 36 5.41 -1.26 7.41
N ALA A 37 6.74 -1.15 7.39
CA ALA A 37 7.66 -2.28 7.40
C ALA A 37 7.46 -3.16 8.64
N LYS A 38 7.42 -2.55 9.83
CA LYS A 38 7.18 -3.25 11.09
C LYS A 38 5.83 -4.00 11.08
N ARG A 39 4.77 -3.35 10.59
CA ARG A 39 3.43 -3.96 10.53
C ARG A 39 3.34 -5.10 9.53
N LEU A 40 3.99 -4.98 8.37
CA LEU A 40 4.05 -6.06 7.38
C LEU A 40 4.85 -7.25 7.89
N ALA A 41 5.96 -7.00 8.60
CA ALA A 41 6.78 -8.06 9.21
C ALA A 41 6.02 -8.85 10.29
N LEU A 42 5.15 -8.17 11.04
CA LEU A 42 4.34 -8.77 12.11
C LEU A 42 2.95 -9.24 11.63
N CYS A 43 2.71 -9.31 10.32
CA CYS A 43 1.41 -9.68 9.79
C CYS A 43 1.06 -11.14 10.13
N PRO A 44 -0.07 -11.42 10.82
CA PRO A 44 -0.44 -12.78 11.20
C PRO A 44 -0.79 -13.67 9.99
N HIS A 45 -1.11 -13.07 8.83
CA HIS A 45 -1.41 -13.80 7.61
C HIS A 45 -0.16 -14.25 6.83
N GLY A 46 1.03 -13.74 7.17
CA GLY A 46 2.28 -14.12 6.51
C GLY A 46 2.25 -13.96 4.98
N ASP A 47 2.60 -15.03 4.25
CA ASP A 47 2.64 -15.06 2.78
C ASP A 47 1.26 -15.22 2.10
N ASP A 48 0.22 -15.60 2.85
CA ASP A 48 -1.17 -15.73 2.35
C ASP A 48 -2.00 -14.45 2.60
N LYS A 49 -1.33 -13.32 2.82
CA LYS A 49 -2.03 -12.09 3.16
C LYS A 49 -2.92 -11.60 1.99
N PRO A 50 -4.17 -11.18 2.28
CA PRO A 50 -4.97 -10.45 1.31
C PRO A 50 -4.41 -9.04 1.11
N PHE A 51 -4.90 -8.32 0.12
CA PHE A 51 -4.61 -6.90 -0.03
C PHE A 51 -4.99 -6.13 1.25
N CYS A 52 -4.16 -5.17 1.67
CA CYS A 52 -4.41 -4.38 2.88
C CYS A 52 -5.75 -3.62 2.82
N SER A 53 -6.29 -3.37 1.63
CA SER A 53 -7.61 -2.77 1.41
C SER A 53 -8.78 -3.72 1.74
N SER A 54 -8.62 -5.02 1.52
CA SER A 54 -9.64 -6.05 1.80
C SER A 54 -9.37 -6.83 3.10
N CYS A 55 -8.26 -6.52 3.78
CA CYS A 55 -7.87 -7.15 5.01
C CYS A 55 -8.84 -6.76 6.15
N LYS A 56 -9.39 -7.78 6.83
CA LYS A 56 -10.35 -7.58 7.93
C LYS A 56 -9.71 -7.17 9.25
N ILE A 57 -8.39 -7.34 9.38
CA ILE A 57 -7.66 -6.98 10.60
C ILE A 57 -7.28 -5.49 10.61
N HIS A 58 -7.56 -4.82 11.71
CA HIS A 58 -7.18 -3.44 11.95
C HIS A 58 -5.69 -3.35 12.34
N CYS A 59 -4.81 -3.44 11.34
CA CYS A 59 -3.36 -3.44 11.55
C CYS A 59 -2.78 -2.06 11.88
N TYR A 60 -3.37 -0.98 11.36
CA TYR A 60 -2.87 0.38 11.54
C TYR A 60 -3.70 1.12 12.59
N ASP A 61 -3.02 1.93 13.42
CA ASP A 61 -3.72 2.88 14.28
C ASP A 61 -4.41 3.96 13.43
N LYS A 62 -5.29 4.74 14.07
CA LYS A 62 -6.14 5.71 13.38
C LYS A 62 -5.34 6.78 12.62
N ASN A 63 -4.21 7.25 13.16
CA ASN A 63 -3.42 8.31 12.54
C ASN A 63 -2.67 7.78 11.32
N HIS A 64 -1.91 6.69 11.48
CA HIS A 64 -1.17 6.10 10.37
C HIS A 64 -2.09 5.52 9.30
N ARG A 65 -3.28 5.00 9.68
CA ARG A 65 -4.29 4.55 8.72
C ARG A 65 -4.78 5.69 7.84
N THR A 66 -4.93 6.89 8.41
CA THR A 66 -5.34 8.08 7.66
C THR A 66 -4.24 8.49 6.68
N MET A 67 -2.98 8.49 7.12
CA MET A 67 -1.84 8.79 6.25
C MET A 67 -1.67 7.76 5.14
N ILE A 68 -1.67 6.46 5.45
CA ILE A 68 -1.65 5.40 4.43
C ILE A 68 -2.80 5.56 3.45
N LYS A 69 -4.02 5.88 3.89
CA LYS A 69 -5.14 6.11 2.97
C LYS A 69 -4.89 7.30 2.03
N LYS A 70 -4.29 8.40 2.51
CA LYS A 70 -3.90 9.54 1.67
C LYS A 70 -2.87 9.10 0.62
N VAL A 71 -1.82 8.41 1.06
CA VAL A 71 -0.78 7.85 0.19
C VAL A 71 -1.39 6.92 -0.85
N MET A 72 -2.24 5.97 -0.45
CA MET A 72 -2.92 5.03 -1.36
C MET A 72 -3.85 5.76 -2.34
N LYS A 73 -4.57 6.79 -1.91
CA LYS A 73 -5.44 7.59 -2.79
C LYS A 73 -4.64 8.38 -3.83
N TYR A 74 -3.45 8.85 -3.45
CA TYR A 74 -2.55 9.58 -4.34
C TYR A 74 -1.79 8.65 -5.30
N ALA A 75 -1.13 7.64 -4.76
CA ALA A 75 -0.27 6.73 -5.51
C ALA A 75 -1.04 5.61 -6.22
N GLY A 76 -2.23 5.22 -5.74
CA GLY A 76 -3.04 4.14 -6.31
C GLY A 76 -3.40 4.33 -7.78
N PRO A 77 -3.96 5.48 -8.21
CA PRO A 77 -4.21 5.74 -9.63
C PRO A 77 -2.93 5.80 -10.47
N ARG A 78 -1.82 6.28 -9.87
CA ARG A 78 -0.52 6.42 -10.54
C ARG A 78 0.20 5.07 -10.71
N MET A 79 -0.08 4.13 -9.82
CA MET A 79 0.41 2.75 -9.90
C MET A 79 -0.15 1.95 -11.10
N ILE A 80 -1.32 2.33 -11.62
CA ILE A 80 -1.92 1.68 -12.81
C ILE A 80 -0.97 1.81 -14.02
N PHE A 81 -0.23 2.91 -14.11
CA PHE A 81 0.78 3.13 -15.15
C PHE A 81 2.07 2.33 -14.93
N TYR A 82 2.33 1.85 -13.71
CA TYR A 82 3.55 1.11 -13.36
C TYR A 82 3.36 -0.41 -13.45
N ALA A 83 2.15 -0.91 -13.16
CA ALA A 83 1.82 -2.33 -13.22
C ALA A 83 0.49 -2.57 -13.99
N PRO A 84 0.46 -2.31 -15.31
CA PRO A 84 -0.76 -2.36 -16.10
C PRO A 84 -1.44 -3.74 -16.09
N GLY A 85 -0.68 -4.84 -16.03
CA GLY A 85 -1.23 -6.20 -16.05
C GLY A 85 -2.03 -6.60 -14.80
N VAL A 86 -1.73 -6.03 -13.63
CA VAL A 86 -2.41 -6.37 -12.37
C VAL A 86 -3.72 -5.58 -12.21
N ALA A 87 -3.70 -4.31 -12.65
CA ALA A 87 -4.88 -3.45 -12.66
C ALA A 87 -5.94 -3.92 -13.68
N LEU A 88 -5.54 -4.39 -14.87
CA LEU A 88 -6.45 -4.90 -15.89
C LEU A 88 -7.18 -6.19 -15.45
N ARG A 89 -6.50 -7.12 -14.78
CA ARG A 89 -7.14 -8.34 -14.24
C ARG A 89 -8.21 -8.02 -13.20
N HIS A 90 -7.93 -7.07 -12.30
CA HIS A 90 -8.89 -6.69 -11.27
C HIS A 90 -10.10 -5.92 -11.82
N LEU A 91 -9.89 -5.07 -12.84
CA LEU A 91 -10.98 -4.35 -13.50
C LEU A 91 -11.91 -5.30 -14.26
N LEU A 92 -11.35 -6.31 -14.96
CA LEU A 92 -12.13 -7.32 -15.67
C LEU A 92 -12.94 -8.24 -14.74
N GLU A 93 -12.42 -8.59 -13.56
CA GLU A 93 -13.17 -9.35 -12.54
C GLU A 93 -14.35 -8.56 -11.96
N ASN A 94 -14.23 -7.23 -11.82
CA ASN A 94 -15.34 -6.39 -11.36
C ASN A 94 -16.42 -6.13 -12.44
N ILE A 95 -16.06 -6.18 -13.72
CA ILE A 95 -17.02 -5.95 -14.83
C ILE A 95 -17.85 -7.21 -15.15
N ARG A 96 -17.36 -8.41 -14.82
CA ARG A 96 -18.08 -9.69 -15.04
C ARG A 96 -19.18 -10.02 -14.01
N ARG A 97 -19.43 -9.12 -13.04
CA ARG A 97 -20.47 -9.27 -12.01
C ARG A 97 -21.69 -8.36 -12.22
N ASN A 98 -21.90 -7.88 -13.44
CA ASN A 98 -23.15 -7.26 -13.89
C ASN A 98 -23.57 -7.92 -15.21
#